data_AF-A0AAU7F9F2-F1
#
_entry.id   AF-A0AAU7F9F2-F1
#
_cell.length_a   1.000
_cell.length_b   1.000
_cell.length_c   1.000
_cell.angle_alpha   90.00
_cell.angle_beta   90.00
_cell.angle_gamma   90.00
#
_symmetry.space_group_name_H-M   'P 1'
#
loop_
_entity.id
_entity.type
_entity.pdbx_description
1 polymer ?
#
loop_
_entity_poly.entity_id
_entity_poly.type
_entity_poly.pdbx_seq_one_letter_code
_entity_poly.pdbx_strand_id
1 'polypeptide(L)'
;MIYRCSHAYPELDGDHRKEHLADLMHNSLGYMCPACCRAEFQLLDLDCQAYANLVQMSSDMSAFVIEVTQVISPFSEILALNDYQQRAPLFDELNLQSEPLDLPHSVWRKEFWFANNTDPMHVVVLMEHVKQEIDWLAAYMPSGKFTAHFSQFIEPV
;
A
#
# COMPACT_ATOMS: atom_id res chain seq x y z
N MET A 1 1.93 -6.98 -28.52
CA MET A 1 2.19 -5.91 -27.53
C MET A 1 2.42 -6.62 -26.21
N ILE A 2 3.67 -6.66 -25.76
CA ILE A 2 4.17 -7.38 -24.58
C ILE A 2 4.05 -6.39 -23.41
N TYR A 3 3.51 -6.79 -22.25
CA TYR A 3 3.73 -5.99 -21.04
C TYR A 3 5.25 -5.88 -20.82
N ARG A 4 5.78 -4.65 -20.64
CA ARG A 4 7.23 -4.38 -20.61
C ARG A 4 8.05 -5.21 -19.60
N CYS A 5 7.43 -5.89 -18.63
CA CYS A 5 8.13 -6.44 -17.47
C CYS A 5 9.07 -7.63 -17.72
N SER A 6 9.01 -8.34 -18.85
CA SER A 6 10.05 -9.31 -19.30
C SER A 6 10.61 -10.27 -18.22
N HIS A 7 9.84 -10.62 -17.17
CA HIS A 7 10.35 -11.46 -16.09
C HIS A 7 10.57 -12.89 -16.60
N ALA A 8 11.82 -13.34 -16.57
CA ALA A 8 12.24 -14.64 -17.05
C ALA A 8 11.74 -15.73 -16.09
N TYR A 9 10.99 -16.69 -16.62
CA TYR A 9 10.58 -17.88 -15.87
C TYR A 9 11.76 -18.87 -15.77
N PRO A 10 11.97 -19.53 -14.62
CA PRO A 10 12.76 -20.74 -14.57
C PRO A 10 12.11 -21.78 -15.50
N GLU A 11 12.91 -22.44 -16.33
CA GLU A 11 12.41 -23.44 -17.28
C GLU A 11 11.71 -24.57 -16.55
N LEU A 12 10.38 -24.61 -16.64
CA LEU A 12 9.55 -25.75 -16.24
C LEU A 12 9.15 -26.53 -17.48
N ASP A 13 9.34 -27.85 -17.40
CA ASP A 13 9.17 -28.81 -18.49
C ASP A 13 7.69 -29.14 -18.76
N GLY A 14 7.37 -29.41 -20.04
CA GLY A 14 6.21 -30.17 -20.56
C GLY A 14 4.75 -29.81 -20.17
N ASP A 15 3.95 -29.47 -21.19
CA ASP A 15 2.47 -29.43 -21.30
C ASP A 15 1.63 -28.55 -20.34
N HIS A 16 1.94 -28.48 -19.04
CA HIS A 16 1.26 -27.56 -18.11
C HIS A 16 1.64 -26.09 -18.36
N ARG A 17 2.69 -25.86 -19.16
CA ARG A 17 3.23 -24.54 -19.46
C ARG A 17 2.25 -23.65 -20.21
N LYS A 18 1.36 -24.18 -21.05
CA LYS A 18 0.41 -23.37 -21.84
C LYS A 18 -0.79 -22.90 -21.02
N GLU A 19 -1.37 -23.79 -20.21
CA GLU A 19 -2.44 -23.42 -19.28
C GLU A 19 -1.91 -22.48 -18.19
N HIS A 20 -0.73 -22.79 -17.63
CA HIS A 20 -0.07 -21.90 -16.68
C HIS A 20 0.31 -20.55 -17.31
N LEU A 21 0.80 -20.51 -18.57
CA LEU A 21 1.03 -19.24 -19.27
C LEU A 21 -0.28 -18.48 -19.47
N ALA A 22 -1.36 -19.15 -19.85
CA ALA A 22 -2.65 -18.51 -20.09
C ALA A 22 -3.20 -17.92 -18.79
N ASP A 23 -3.12 -18.64 -17.68
CA ASP A 23 -3.49 -18.17 -16.34
C ASP A 23 -2.60 -17.02 -15.89
N LEU A 24 -1.28 -17.11 -16.08
CA LEU A 24 -0.36 -16.02 -15.76
C LEU A 24 -0.58 -14.78 -16.63
N MET A 25 -0.85 -14.97 -17.92
CA MET A 25 -1.17 -13.88 -18.83
C MET A 25 -2.49 -13.23 -18.41
N HIS A 26 -3.51 -14.02 -18.11
CA HIS A 26 -4.80 -13.55 -17.61
C HIS A 26 -4.66 -12.80 -16.27
N ASN A 27 -3.89 -13.33 -15.33
CA ASN A 27 -3.63 -12.69 -14.04
C ASN A 27 -2.75 -11.44 -14.17
N SER A 28 -1.81 -11.42 -15.13
CA SER A 28 -1.00 -10.24 -15.46
C SER A 28 -1.77 -9.16 -16.19
N LEU A 29 -2.89 -9.51 -16.83
CA LEU A 29 -3.87 -8.57 -17.38
C LEU A 29 -4.73 -7.98 -16.26
N GLY A 30 -4.99 -8.73 -15.19
CA GLY A 30 -5.79 -8.32 -14.03
C GLY A 30 -5.03 -7.41 -13.05
N TYR A 31 -3.73 -7.61 -12.84
CA TYR A 31 -2.95 -6.82 -11.88
C TYR A 31 -1.63 -6.34 -12.44
N MET A 32 -1.41 -5.03 -12.34
CA MET A 32 -0.19 -4.39 -12.78
C MET A 32 0.98 -4.77 -11.86
N CYS A 33 2.07 -5.27 -12.43
CA CYS A 33 3.26 -5.61 -11.64
C CYS A 33 3.94 -4.33 -11.09
N PRO A 34 4.76 -4.44 -10.04
CA PRO A 34 5.40 -3.28 -9.42
C PRO A 34 6.20 -2.40 -10.40
N ALA A 35 6.91 -3.01 -11.35
CA ALA A 35 7.67 -2.27 -12.36
C ALA A 35 6.78 -1.46 -13.32
N CYS A 36 5.62 -1.99 -13.68
CA CYS A 36 4.66 -1.28 -14.52
C CYS A 36 4.00 -0.14 -13.74
N CYS A 37 3.63 -0.35 -12.47
CA CYS A 37 3.09 0.72 -11.63
C CYS A 37 4.06 1.90 -11.51
N ARG A 38 5.34 1.63 -11.23
CA ARG A 38 6.36 2.69 -11.17
C ARG A 38 6.50 3.47 -12.48
N ALA A 39 6.44 2.78 -13.62
CA ALA A 39 6.52 3.45 -14.92
C ALA A 39 5.31 4.36 -15.16
N GLU A 40 4.10 3.93 -14.78
CA GLU A 40 2.88 4.76 -14.88
C GLU A 40 2.92 5.97 -13.94
N PHE A 41 3.37 5.80 -12.69
CA PHE A 41 3.58 6.92 -11.77
C PHE A 41 4.51 7.98 -12.36
N GLN A 42 5.61 7.55 -12.98
CA GLN A 42 6.56 8.46 -13.64
C GLN A 42 5.96 9.14 -14.87
N LEU A 43 5.13 8.45 -15.66
CA LEU A 43 4.47 9.03 -16.83
C LEU A 43 3.42 10.08 -16.44
N LEU A 44 2.75 9.88 -15.30
CA LEU A 44 1.72 10.78 -14.78
C LEU A 44 2.28 11.88 -13.87
N ASP A 45 3.59 11.91 -13.63
CA ASP A 45 4.26 12.84 -12.72
C ASP A 45 3.63 12.87 -11.32
N LEU A 46 3.26 11.68 -10.81
CA LEU A 46 2.65 11.50 -9.51
C LEU A 46 3.67 11.06 -8.47
N ASP A 47 3.62 11.70 -7.31
CA ASP A 47 4.50 11.42 -6.18
C ASP A 47 3.77 10.58 -5.13
N CYS A 48 3.66 9.28 -5.39
CA CYS A 48 2.99 8.35 -4.48
C CYS A 48 3.86 8.10 -3.23
N GLN A 49 3.32 8.48 -2.07
CA GLN A 49 3.98 8.41 -0.77
C GLN A 49 3.19 7.51 0.19
N ALA A 50 3.87 6.90 1.16
CA ALA A 50 3.27 6.15 2.25
C ALA A 50 3.67 6.71 3.61
N TYR A 51 2.70 6.82 4.51
CA TYR A 51 2.87 7.35 5.86
C TYR A 51 2.42 6.30 6.86
N ALA A 52 3.32 5.85 7.73
CA ALA A 52 3.06 4.88 8.78
C ALA A 52 3.15 5.55 10.16
N ASN A 53 2.01 5.73 10.82
CA ASN A 53 1.92 6.47 12.07
C ASN A 53 1.19 5.67 13.15
N LEU A 54 1.56 5.92 14.41
CA LEU A 54 0.77 5.48 15.55
C LEU A 54 -0.30 6.52 15.83
N VAL A 55 -1.56 6.08 15.90
CA VAL A 55 -2.72 6.95 16.11
C VAL A 55 -3.53 6.41 17.28
N GLN A 56 -3.95 7.30 18.18
CA GLN A 56 -4.85 6.93 19.26
C GLN A 56 -6.28 6.86 18.72
N MET A 57 -6.87 5.67 18.75
CA MET A 57 -8.22 5.45 18.22
C MET A 57 -9.31 5.79 19.24
N SER A 58 -9.02 5.52 20.51
CA SER A 58 -9.87 5.84 21.65
C SER A 58 -9.03 5.88 22.95
N SER A 59 -9.67 6.04 24.10
CA SER A 59 -9.00 5.94 25.41
C SER A 59 -8.25 4.61 25.61
N ASP A 60 -8.77 3.53 25.01
CA ASP A 60 -8.31 2.16 25.30
C ASP A 60 -7.70 1.47 24.08
N MET A 61 -7.73 2.11 22.90
CA MET A 61 -7.29 1.54 21.63
C MET A 61 -6.35 2.49 20.89
N SER A 62 -5.35 1.91 20.25
CA SER A 62 -4.47 2.58 19.30
C SER A 62 -4.36 1.75 18.02
N ALA A 63 -3.88 2.35 16.95
CA ALA A 63 -3.59 1.64 15.71
C ALA A 63 -2.30 2.14 15.09
N PHE A 64 -1.54 1.24 14.47
CA PHE A 64 -0.63 1.65 13.41
C PHE A 64 -1.45 1.87 12.15
N VAL A 65 -1.37 3.06 11.58
CA VAL A 65 -2.11 3.47 10.40
C VAL A 65 -1.13 3.67 9.26
N ILE A 66 -1.37 3.01 8.13
CA ILE A 66 -0.64 3.22 6.89
C ILE A 66 -1.55 3.97 5.93
N GLU A 67 -1.14 5.15 5.47
CA GLU A 67 -1.83 5.96 4.48
C GLU A 67 -1.00 6.08 3.21
N VAL A 68 -1.62 5.82 2.05
CA VAL A 68 -0.98 5.90 0.73
C VAL A 68 -1.64 6.99 -0.11
N THR A 69 -0.84 7.90 -0.64
CA THR A 69 -1.30 9.09 -1.40
C THR A 69 -1.11 8.92 -2.91
N GLN A 70 -1.83 9.75 -3.70
CA GLN A 70 -1.68 9.89 -5.15
C GLN A 70 -1.67 8.56 -5.93
N VAL A 71 -2.53 7.62 -5.54
CA VAL A 71 -2.58 6.25 -6.08
C VAL A 71 -3.19 6.22 -7.49
N ILE A 72 -2.52 5.54 -8.43
CA ILE A 72 -3.08 5.26 -9.77
C ILE A 72 -4.10 4.11 -9.72
N SER A 73 -5.08 4.14 -10.63
CA SER A 73 -6.17 3.15 -10.71
C SER A 73 -5.72 1.68 -10.61
N PRO A 74 -4.68 1.20 -11.33
CA PRO A 74 -4.23 -0.19 -11.21
C PRO A 74 -3.66 -0.54 -9.82
N PHE A 75 -3.01 0.42 -9.15
CA PHE A 75 -2.51 0.19 -7.80
C PHE A 75 -3.64 0.28 -6.77
N SER A 76 -4.68 1.07 -7.04
CA SER A 76 -5.87 1.18 -6.20
C SER A 76 -6.59 -0.16 -6.04
N GLU A 77 -6.70 -0.95 -7.11
CA GLU A 77 -7.28 -2.30 -7.05
C GLU A 77 -6.45 -3.26 -6.20
N ILE A 78 -5.12 -3.18 -6.29
CA ILE A 78 -4.20 -3.97 -5.48
C ILE A 78 -4.34 -3.59 -4.00
N LEU A 79 -4.42 -2.31 -3.69
CA LEU A 79 -4.62 -1.83 -2.32
C LEU A 79 -5.97 -2.32 -1.75
N ALA A 80 -7.05 -2.24 -2.53
CA ALA A 80 -8.37 -2.73 -2.12
C ALA A 80 -8.37 -4.23 -1.79
N LEU A 81 -7.63 -5.04 -2.55
CA LEU A 81 -7.49 -6.48 -2.28
C LEU A 81 -6.65 -6.80 -1.03
N ASN A 82 -5.86 -5.84 -0.55
CA ASN A 82 -5.04 -5.96 0.65
C ASN A 82 -5.65 -5.18 1.82
N ASP A 83 -6.98 -5.05 1.85
CA ASP A 83 -7.77 -4.43 2.93
C ASP A 83 -7.54 -2.93 3.15
N TYR A 84 -6.94 -2.22 2.19
CA TYR A 84 -6.93 -0.76 2.23
C TYR A 84 -8.29 -0.21 1.82
N GLN A 85 -8.68 0.89 2.44
CA GLN A 85 -9.94 1.59 2.17
C GLN A 85 -9.67 3.07 1.92
N GLN A 86 -10.44 3.68 1.02
CA GLN A 86 -10.36 5.12 0.81
C GLN A 86 -10.91 5.88 2.02
N ARG A 87 -10.12 6.83 2.54
CA ARG A 87 -10.43 7.69 3.68
C ARG A 87 -9.93 9.11 3.42
N ALA A 88 -10.45 10.09 4.17
CA ALA A 88 -9.80 11.39 4.29
C ALA A 88 -8.49 11.23 5.07
N PRO A 89 -7.40 11.96 4.75
CA PRO A 89 -6.09 11.81 5.40
C PRO A 89 -6.09 12.16 6.89
N LEU A 90 -5.14 11.63 7.65
CA LEU A 90 -4.87 12.08 9.01
C LEU A 90 -3.79 13.15 9.03
N PHE A 91 -3.97 14.15 9.89
CA PHE A 91 -3.03 15.26 10.08
C PHE A 91 -2.28 15.19 11.42
N ASP A 92 -2.76 14.39 12.36
CA ASP A 92 -2.07 14.15 13.64
C ASP A 92 -2.53 12.84 14.32
N GLU A 93 -1.95 12.59 15.49
CA GLU A 93 -2.05 11.35 16.28
C GLU A 93 -3.38 11.22 17.04
N LEU A 94 -4.15 12.31 17.19
CA LEU A 94 -5.31 12.43 18.08
C LEU A 94 -6.61 12.76 17.33
N ASN A 95 -6.52 13.31 16.13
CA ASN A 95 -7.65 13.74 15.32
C ASN A 95 -8.03 12.65 14.33
N LEU A 96 -8.84 11.71 14.82
CA LEU A 96 -9.60 10.79 13.99
C LEU A 96 -10.80 11.44 13.27
N GLN A 97 -10.91 12.77 13.28
CA GLN A 97 -12.11 13.45 12.81
C GLN A 97 -12.46 12.94 11.42
N SER A 98 -13.65 12.35 11.34
CA SER A 98 -14.25 11.86 10.12
C SER A 98 -14.65 13.05 9.28
N GLU A 99 -13.64 13.72 8.73
CA GLU A 99 -13.80 14.65 7.62
C GLU A 99 -14.56 13.91 6.50
N PRO A 100 -15.52 14.59 5.85
CA PRO A 100 -16.19 14.00 4.70
C PRO A 100 -15.14 13.57 3.67
N LEU A 101 -15.34 12.40 3.06
CA LEU A 101 -14.40 11.87 2.07
C LEU A 101 -14.30 12.84 0.89
N ASP A 102 -13.21 13.58 0.82
CA ASP A 102 -12.88 14.39 -0.33
C ASP A 102 -12.10 13.53 -1.33
N LEU A 103 -12.80 13.03 -2.36
CA LEU A 103 -12.25 12.09 -3.33
C LEU A 103 -10.91 12.55 -3.98
N PRO A 104 -10.74 13.82 -4.38
CA PRO A 104 -9.46 14.32 -4.93
C PRO A 104 -8.28 14.27 -3.96
N HIS A 105 -8.54 14.40 -2.66
CA HIS A 105 -7.52 14.39 -1.60
C HIS A 105 -7.59 13.13 -0.72
N SER A 106 -8.30 12.10 -1.19
CA SER A 106 -8.44 10.84 -0.46
C SER A 106 -7.14 10.04 -0.46
N VAL A 107 -6.97 9.29 0.63
CA VAL A 107 -5.85 8.36 0.80
C VAL A 107 -6.37 6.94 0.92
N TRP A 108 -5.53 5.98 0.55
CA TRP A 108 -5.78 4.58 0.84
C TRP A 108 -5.21 4.26 2.22
N ARG A 109 -6.07 3.89 3.16
CA ARG A 109 -5.71 3.63 4.55
C ARG A 109 -5.89 2.16 4.91
N LYS A 110 -4.91 1.61 5.63
CA LYS A 110 -5.01 0.35 6.37
C LYS A 110 -4.64 0.57 7.82
N GLU A 111 -5.36 -0.09 8.72
CA GLU A 111 -5.26 0.13 10.16
C GLU A 111 -4.97 -1.18 10.88
N PHE A 112 -3.97 -1.18 11.76
CA PHE A 112 -3.56 -2.32 12.56
C PHE A 112 -3.84 -2.02 14.04
N TRP A 113 -5.03 -2.43 14.50
CA TRP A 113 -5.57 -2.06 15.80
C TRP A 113 -4.99 -2.91 16.93
N PHE A 114 -4.77 -2.30 18.09
CA PHE A 114 -4.39 -2.98 19.33
C PHE A 114 -4.89 -2.22 20.56
N ALA A 115 -5.10 -2.94 21.66
CA ALA A 115 -5.50 -2.33 22.93
C ALA A 115 -4.29 -1.67 23.61
N ASN A 116 -4.50 -0.54 24.29
CA ASN A 116 -3.42 0.21 24.95
C ASN A 116 -2.76 -0.57 26.10
N ASN A 117 -3.43 -1.60 26.63
CA ASN A 117 -2.91 -2.52 27.64
C ASN A 117 -2.30 -3.81 27.04
N THR A 118 -2.16 -3.89 25.72
CA THR A 118 -1.51 -5.03 25.04
C THR A 118 -0.07 -5.16 25.53
N ASP A 119 0.40 -6.40 25.67
CA ASP A 119 1.81 -6.68 25.97
C ASP A 119 2.71 -5.93 24.96
N PRO A 120 3.68 -5.12 25.42
CA PRO A 120 4.58 -4.38 24.54
C PRO A 120 5.28 -5.26 23.50
N MET A 121 5.56 -6.53 23.82
CA MET A 121 6.16 -7.46 22.86
C MET A 121 5.25 -7.78 21.68
N HIS A 122 3.93 -7.87 21.89
CA HIS A 122 2.99 -8.03 20.78
C HIS A 122 2.93 -6.77 19.91
N VAL A 123 3.05 -5.58 20.50
CA VAL A 123 3.12 -4.32 19.75
C VAL A 123 4.39 -4.26 18.89
N VAL A 124 5.53 -4.74 19.41
CA VAL A 124 6.78 -4.86 18.64
C VAL A 124 6.62 -5.82 17.47
N VAL A 125 6.00 -6.98 17.68
CA VAL A 125 5.72 -7.93 16.60
C VAL A 125 4.79 -7.31 15.55
N LEU A 126 3.77 -6.57 15.97
CA LEU A 126 2.87 -5.86 15.05
C LEU A 126 3.64 -4.80 14.23
N MET A 127 4.56 -4.08 14.85
CA MET A 127 5.42 -3.12 14.15
C MET A 127 6.30 -3.79 13.07
N GLU A 128 6.77 -5.01 13.30
CA GLU A 128 7.49 -5.77 12.26
C GLU A 128 6.57 -6.12 11.07
N HIS A 129 5.29 -6.41 11.31
CA HIS A 129 4.32 -6.61 10.22
C HIS A 129 4.07 -5.31 9.45
N VAL A 130 3.95 -4.18 10.14
CA VAL A 130 3.83 -2.85 9.50
C VAL A 130 5.03 -2.54 8.61
N LYS A 131 6.25 -2.86 9.05
CA LYS A 131 7.46 -2.71 8.21
C LYS A 131 7.42 -3.59 6.96
N GLN A 132 6.96 -4.83 7.08
CA GLN A 132 6.82 -5.73 5.94
C GLN A 132 5.79 -5.21 4.92
N GLU A 133 4.67 -4.67 5.41
CA GLU A 133 3.65 -4.05 4.57
C GLU A 133 4.22 -2.84 3.80
N ILE A 134 4.99 -1.98 4.47
CA ILE A 134 5.67 -0.84 3.85
C ILE A 134 6.71 -1.29 2.82
N ASP A 135 7.48 -2.34 3.12
CA ASP A 135 8.45 -2.91 2.18
C ASP A 135 7.78 -3.47 0.92
N TRP A 136 6.60 -4.07 1.07
CA TRP A 136 5.78 -4.53 -0.04
C TRP A 136 5.25 -3.34 -0.86
N LEU A 137 4.68 -2.32 -0.21
CA LEU A 137 4.20 -1.10 -0.87
C LEU A 137 5.32 -0.39 -1.65
N ALA A 138 6.51 -0.29 -1.05
CA ALA A 138 7.69 0.32 -1.66
C ALA A 138 8.07 -0.36 -2.98
N ALA A 139 7.74 -1.64 -3.19
CA ALA A 139 7.94 -2.27 -4.48
C ALA A 139 7.13 -1.56 -5.59
N TYR A 140 5.93 -1.05 -5.30
CA TYR A 140 5.05 -0.43 -6.29
C TYR A 140 5.29 1.08 -6.50
N MET A 141 5.91 1.75 -5.53
CA MET A 141 6.08 3.21 -5.49
C MET A 141 7.25 3.73 -6.33
N PRO A 142 7.14 4.94 -6.91
CA PRO A 142 8.13 5.46 -7.87
C PRO A 142 9.54 5.60 -7.29
N SER A 143 9.67 6.00 -6.01
CA SER A 143 10.97 6.17 -5.33
C SER A 143 11.31 5.04 -4.34
N GLY A 144 10.63 3.90 -4.45
CA GLY A 144 10.93 2.72 -3.64
C GLY A 144 10.74 2.97 -2.14
N LYS A 145 11.70 2.54 -1.30
CA LYS A 145 11.61 2.72 0.16
C LYS A 145 11.73 4.18 0.62
N PHE A 146 12.23 5.08 -0.22
CA PHE A 146 12.39 6.49 0.13
C PHE A 146 11.05 7.25 0.16
N THR A 147 9.96 6.64 -0.32
CA THR A 147 8.61 7.20 -0.24
C THR A 147 7.88 6.85 1.05
N ALA A 148 8.51 6.10 1.95
CA ALA A 148 7.92 5.66 3.20
C ALA A 148 8.36 6.57 4.35
N HIS A 149 7.39 7.14 5.04
CA HIS A 149 7.58 8.03 6.19
C HIS A 149 7.03 7.38 7.44
N PHE A 150 7.77 7.50 8.55
CA PHE A 150 7.37 6.98 9.84
C PHE A 150 7.28 8.13 10.84
N SER A 151 6.20 8.16 11.63
CA SER A 151 5.96 9.24 12.60
C SER A 151 5.94 10.63 11.94
N GLN A 152 5.35 10.71 10.76
CA GLN A 152 5.16 11.92 9.98
C GLN A 152 3.77 11.87 9.34
N PHE A 153 3.02 12.96 9.44
CA PHE A 153 1.67 13.08 8.86
C PHE A 153 1.71 13.84 7.54
N ILE A 154 0.66 13.67 6.74
CA ILE A 154 0.50 14.35 5.48
C ILE A 154 0.39 15.86 5.75
N GLU A 155 1.20 16.67 5.08
CA GLU A 155 1.09 18.12 5.20
C GLU A 155 -0.21 18.59 4.53
N PRO A 156 -1.00 19.46 5.18
CA PRO A 156 -2.18 20.06 4.57
C PRO A 156 -1.76 20.95 3.39
N VAL A 157 -2.38 20.73 2.23
CA VAL A 157 -2.18 21.51 0.99
C VAL A 157 -3.05 22.77 1.00
#